data_AF-H3H9S4-F1
#
_entry.id   AF-H3H9S4-F1
#
_cell.length_a   1.000
_cell.length_b   1.000
_cell.length_c   1.000
_cell.angle_alpha   90.00
_cell.angle_beta   90.00
_cell.angle_gamma   90.00
#
_symmetry.space_group_name_H-M   'P 1'
#
loop_
_entity.id
_entity.type
_entity.pdbx_description
1 polymer ?
#
loop_
_entity_poly.entity_id
_entity_poly.type
_entity_poly.pdbx_seq_one_letter_code
_entity_poly.pdbx_strand_id
1 'polypeptide(L)'
;CDQSCYRFYDAGLQTWTDTSSCKGEPFDLSLWPKQGLEGGFGYDWGQEVNLENMLSTVDEDQLVIVAHEIGHGFGLPDFYEDADKPNAQWPSCIMMAGSSMTVTPSDGWMLRRVLEHIKSRYNF
;
A
#
# COMPACT_ATOMS: atom_id res chain seq x y z
N CYS A 1 -11.23 12.28 -7.62
CA CYS A 1 -10.39 13.47 -7.41
C CYS A 1 -10.05 14.10 -8.76
N ASP A 2 -9.80 15.41 -8.80
CA ASP A 2 -9.35 16.07 -10.02
C ASP A 2 -7.96 15.55 -10.40
N GLN A 3 -7.79 15.07 -11.63
CA GLN A 3 -6.52 14.50 -12.11
C GLN A 3 -5.42 15.56 -12.20
N SER A 4 -5.78 16.84 -12.38
CA SER A 4 -4.80 17.95 -12.34
C SER A 4 -4.15 18.14 -10.98
N CYS A 5 -4.74 17.58 -9.92
CA CYS A 5 -4.24 17.61 -8.56
C CYS A 5 -3.41 16.37 -8.19
N TYR A 6 -3.32 15.37 -9.06
CA TYR A 6 -2.58 14.16 -8.77
C TYR A 6 -1.07 14.37 -8.99
N ARG A 7 -0.33 14.31 -7.89
CA ARG A 7 1.12 14.49 -7.89
C ARG A 7 1.81 13.13 -7.79
N PHE A 8 2.65 12.80 -8.78
CA PHE A 8 3.52 11.62 -8.71
C PHE A 8 4.84 11.90 -9.40
N TYR A 9 5.85 11.07 -9.11
CA TYR A 9 7.15 11.14 -9.78
C TYR A 9 7.10 10.25 -11.03
N ASP A 10 7.14 10.86 -12.22
CA ASP A 10 7.21 10.13 -13.48
C ASP A 10 8.64 9.63 -13.68
N ALA A 11 8.84 8.32 -13.51
CA ALA A 11 10.16 7.70 -13.67
C ALA A 11 10.66 7.73 -15.12
N GLY A 12 9.78 7.79 -16.11
CA GLY A 12 10.13 7.89 -17.53
C GLY A 12 10.61 9.28 -17.93
N LEU A 13 10.00 10.32 -17.35
CA LEU A 13 10.37 11.73 -17.57
C LEU A 13 11.36 12.27 -16.53
N GLN A 14 11.64 11.50 -15.47
CA GLN A 14 12.49 11.87 -14.33
C GLN A 14 12.09 13.21 -13.69
N THR A 15 10.79 13.47 -13.57
CA THR A 15 10.26 14.70 -12.99
C THR A 15 8.96 14.44 -12.25
N TRP A 16 8.63 15.32 -11.30
CA TRP A 16 7.30 15.38 -10.70
C TRP A 16 6.28 15.91 -11.70
N THR A 17 5.04 15.43 -11.62
CA THR A 17 3.94 15.95 -12.43
C THR A 17 3.64 17.42 -12.12
N ASP A 18 3.30 18.18 -13.17
CA ASP A 18 2.89 19.57 -13.03
C ASP A 18 1.44 19.65 -12.53
N THR A 19 1.28 20.13 -11.30
CA THR A 19 -0.02 20.31 -10.65
C THR A 19 -0.45 21.78 -10.62
N SER A 20 0.19 22.66 -11.41
CA SER A 20 -0.13 24.10 -11.47
C SER A 20 -1.58 24.43 -11.86
N SER A 21 -2.26 23.50 -12.54
CA SER A 21 -3.67 23.62 -12.93
C SER A 21 -4.66 23.10 -11.88
N CYS A 22 -4.17 22.49 -10.80
CA CYS A 22 -4.98 22.03 -9.68
C CYS A 22 -5.66 23.21 -8.99
N LYS A 23 -7.00 23.13 -8.86
CA LYS A 23 -7.79 24.15 -8.15
C LYS A 23 -7.85 23.93 -6.63
N GLY A 24 -7.39 22.78 -6.15
CA GLY A 24 -7.36 22.40 -4.73
C GLY A 24 -5.95 22.12 -4.24
N GLU A 25 -5.85 21.32 -3.19
CA GLU A 25 -4.56 20.80 -2.72
C GLU A 25 -4.15 19.58 -3.55
N PRO A 26 -2.92 19.55 -4.09
CA PRO A 26 -2.38 18.34 -4.70
C PRO A 26 -2.35 17.16 -3.72
N PHE A 27 -2.52 15.95 -4.24
CA PHE A 27 -2.44 14.72 -3.46
C PHE A 27 -1.45 13.75 -4.09
N ASP A 28 -0.73 13.01 -3.24
CA ASP A 28 0.29 12.03 -3.64
C ASP A 28 -0.21 10.59 -3.60
N LEU A 29 -1.22 10.32 -2.78
CA LEU A 29 -1.78 8.99 -2.58
C LEU A 29 -3.22 8.95 -3.04
N SER A 30 -3.59 7.84 -3.67
CA SER A 30 -4.94 7.65 -4.20
C SER A 30 -5.43 6.22 -3.96
N LEU A 31 -6.72 6.10 -3.67
CA LEU A 31 -7.41 4.82 -3.51
C LEU A 31 -8.39 4.65 -4.68
N TRP A 32 -8.21 3.58 -5.45
CA TRP A 32 -8.95 3.29 -6.68
C TRP A 32 -9.73 1.98 -6.53
N PRO A 33 -11.02 2.04 -6.17
CA PRO A 33 -11.89 0.89 -6.23
C PRO A 33 -12.15 0.50 -7.70
N LYS A 34 -11.77 -0.71 -8.10
CA LYS A 34 -11.88 -1.21 -9.47
C LYS A 34 -12.79 -2.42 -9.57
N GLN A 35 -13.79 -2.29 -10.45
CA GLN A 35 -14.74 -3.36 -10.72
C GLN A 35 -14.04 -4.56 -11.36
N GLY A 36 -14.30 -5.77 -10.84
CA GLY A 36 -13.80 -7.02 -11.41
C GLY A 36 -12.29 -7.27 -11.26
N LEU A 37 -11.57 -6.48 -10.45
CA LEU A 37 -10.19 -6.75 -10.09
C LEU A 37 -10.12 -7.93 -9.10
N GLU A 38 -9.22 -8.90 -9.26
CA GLU A 38 -9.00 -9.90 -8.21
C GLU A 38 -7.95 -9.39 -7.23
N GLY A 39 -8.29 -9.24 -5.95
CA GLY A 39 -7.38 -8.74 -4.92
C GLY A 39 -7.17 -7.21 -5.00
N GLY A 40 -5.90 -6.79 -5.06
CA GLY A 40 -5.50 -5.41 -5.15
C GLY A 40 -4.06 -5.25 -5.68
N PHE A 41 -3.66 -4.00 -5.86
CA PHE A 41 -2.31 -3.57 -6.15
C PHE A 41 -1.96 -2.34 -5.31
N GLY A 42 -0.84 -2.43 -4.60
CA GLY A 42 -0.30 -1.36 -3.78
C GLY A 42 1.06 -0.88 -4.28
N TYR A 43 1.21 0.44 -4.40
CA TYR A 43 2.45 1.06 -4.86
C TYR A 43 2.73 2.36 -4.08
N ASP A 44 3.83 3.03 -4.43
CA ASP A 44 4.25 4.31 -3.86
C ASP A 44 3.20 5.42 -4.05
N TRP A 45 2.32 5.27 -5.04
CA TRP A 45 1.27 6.23 -5.37
C TRP A 45 -0.14 5.90 -4.82
N GLY A 46 -0.29 4.77 -4.12
CA GLY A 46 -1.56 4.39 -3.51
C GLY A 46 -1.98 2.94 -3.75
N GLN A 47 -3.29 2.71 -3.74
CA GLN A 47 -3.89 1.39 -3.79
C GLN A 47 -4.96 1.33 -4.89
N GLU A 48 -4.92 0.30 -5.71
CA GLU A 48 -6.04 -0.13 -6.56
C GLU A 48 -6.60 -1.42 -5.96
N VAL A 49 -7.88 -1.46 -5.60
CA VAL A 49 -8.47 -2.61 -4.89
C VAL A 49 -9.77 -3.05 -5.53
N ASN A 50 -10.13 -4.32 -5.36
CA ASN A 50 -11.42 -4.82 -5.81
C ASN A 50 -12.58 -4.00 -5.20
N LEU A 51 -13.38 -3.39 -6.08
CA LEU A 51 -14.51 -2.54 -5.69
C LEU A 51 -15.55 -3.31 -4.88
N GLU A 52 -15.91 -4.52 -5.31
CA GLU A 52 -16.97 -5.32 -4.69
C GLU A 52 -16.61 -5.71 -3.25
N ASN A 53 -15.38 -6.15 -3.02
CA ASN A 53 -14.84 -6.50 -1.71
C ASN A 53 -14.77 -5.27 -0.80
N MET A 54 -14.23 -4.15 -1.30
CA MET A 54 -14.16 -2.91 -0.53
C MET A 54 -15.55 -2.45 -0.11
N LEU A 55 -16.54 -2.48 -1.00
CA LEU A 55 -17.91 -2.11 -0.66
C LEU A 55 -18.54 -3.11 0.34
N SER A 56 -18.27 -4.40 0.21
CA SER A 56 -18.80 -5.40 1.14
C SER A 56 -18.21 -5.32 2.55
N THR A 57 -17.03 -4.72 2.70
CA THR A 57 -16.28 -4.64 3.96
C THR A 57 -16.12 -3.19 4.46
N VAL A 58 -16.76 -2.21 3.83
CA VAL A 58 -16.57 -0.77 4.10
C VAL A 58 -16.90 -0.35 5.52
N ASP A 59 -17.85 -1.05 6.15
CA ASP A 59 -18.29 -0.80 7.53
C ASP A 59 -17.51 -1.63 8.56
N GLU A 60 -16.54 -2.45 8.13
CA GLU A 60 -15.67 -3.19 9.04
C GLU A 60 -14.57 -2.28 9.60
N ASP A 61 -14.05 -2.63 10.79
CA ASP A 61 -12.97 -1.88 11.43
C ASP A 61 -11.70 -1.81 10.57
N GLN A 62 -11.50 -2.78 9.67
CA GLN A 62 -10.35 -2.82 8.79
C GLN A 62 -10.70 -3.41 7.41
N LEU A 63 -10.43 -2.62 6.37
CA LEU A 63 -10.40 -3.09 4.98
C LEU A 63 -9.14 -3.91 4.74
N VAL A 64 -9.22 -5.24 4.86
CA VAL A 64 -8.05 -6.13 4.85
C VAL A 64 -7.21 -6.00 3.58
N ILE A 65 -7.85 -5.99 2.41
CA ILE A 65 -7.14 -5.83 1.13
C ILE A 65 -6.45 -4.46 1.06
N VAL A 66 -7.14 -3.38 1.43
CA VAL A 66 -6.53 -2.03 1.44
C VAL A 66 -5.33 -1.99 2.38
N ALA A 67 -5.43 -2.58 3.58
CA ALA A 67 -4.32 -2.65 4.52
C ALA A 67 -3.12 -3.45 3.96
N HIS A 68 -3.40 -4.56 3.28
CA HIS A 68 -2.40 -5.36 2.59
C HIS A 68 -1.68 -4.54 1.51
N GLU A 69 -2.43 -3.86 0.64
CA GLU A 69 -1.85 -3.03 -0.42
C GLU A 69 -1.06 -1.83 0.11
N ILE A 70 -1.44 -1.26 1.27
CA ILE A 70 -0.60 -0.25 1.95
C ILE A 70 0.77 -0.82 2.31
N GLY A 71 0.86 -2.10 2.69
CA GLY A 71 2.12 -2.79 2.95
C GLY A 71 3.07 -2.77 1.74
N HIS A 72 2.55 -3.04 0.54
CA HIS A 72 3.32 -2.91 -0.70
C HIS A 72 3.77 -1.47 -0.98
N GLY A 73 2.95 -0.47 -0.61
CA GLY A 73 3.34 0.95 -0.66
C GLY A 73 4.57 1.28 0.19
N PHE A 74 4.83 0.51 1.26
CA PHE A 74 6.06 0.58 2.07
C PHE A 74 7.18 -0.34 1.57
N GLY A 75 6.98 -1.03 0.44
CA GLY A 75 7.96 -1.93 -0.18
C GLY A 75 8.00 -3.34 0.43
N LEU A 76 6.96 -3.76 1.16
CA LEU A 76 6.86 -5.13 1.64
C LEU A 76 6.37 -6.04 0.50
N PRO A 77 6.98 -7.22 0.26
CA PRO A 77 6.46 -8.18 -0.71
C PRO A 77 5.37 -9.06 -0.09
N ASP A 78 4.69 -9.84 -0.93
CA ASP A 78 3.83 -10.93 -0.49
C ASP A 78 4.62 -12.04 0.19
N PHE A 79 4.03 -12.65 1.21
CA PHE A 79 4.59 -13.79 1.95
C PHE A 79 3.76 -15.06 1.78
N TYR A 80 3.22 -15.26 0.58
CA TYR A 80 2.27 -16.35 0.33
C TYR A 80 2.99 -17.70 0.28
N GLU A 81 4.22 -17.70 -0.26
CA GLU A 81 5.08 -18.88 -0.31
C GLU A 81 6.07 -18.91 0.87
N ASP A 82 6.49 -20.10 1.27
CA ASP A 82 7.46 -20.27 2.37
C ASP A 82 8.83 -19.64 2.07
N ALA A 83 9.19 -19.51 0.78
CA ALA A 83 10.44 -18.89 0.34
C ALA A 83 10.44 -17.37 0.50
N ASP A 84 9.28 -16.72 0.50
CA ASP A 84 9.14 -15.27 0.60
C ASP A 84 9.09 -14.81 2.05
N LYS A 85 8.75 -15.72 2.97
CA LYS A 85 8.70 -15.45 4.41
C LYS A 85 10.12 -15.24 4.96
N PRO A 86 10.33 -14.30 5.90
CA PRO A 86 11.67 -14.06 6.46
C PRO A 86 12.25 -15.26 7.22
N ASN A 87 11.40 -16.17 7.74
CA ASN A 87 11.79 -17.49 8.22
C ASN A 87 10.59 -18.46 8.26
N ALA A 88 10.85 -19.75 8.50
CA ALA A 88 9.85 -20.81 8.48
C ALA A 88 8.79 -20.74 9.60
N GLN A 89 9.01 -19.97 10.67
CA GLN A 89 8.07 -19.78 11.78
C GLN A 89 7.62 -18.31 11.87
N TRP A 90 7.48 -17.66 10.72
CA TRP A 90 7.05 -16.26 10.68
C TRP A 90 5.63 -16.11 11.26
N PRO A 91 5.38 -15.17 12.19
CA PRO A 91 4.04 -14.95 12.73
C PRO A 91 3.08 -14.43 11.65
N SER A 92 1.78 -14.75 11.79
CA SER A 92 0.72 -14.25 10.92
C SER A 92 0.78 -12.73 10.75
N CYS A 93 0.56 -12.27 9.53
CA CYS A 93 0.70 -10.89 9.11
C CYS A 93 -0.21 -10.63 7.91
N ILE A 94 -0.59 -9.39 7.65
CA ILE A 94 -1.50 -9.10 6.52
C ILE A 94 -0.85 -9.42 5.18
N MET A 95 0.49 -9.36 5.09
CA MET A 95 1.25 -9.72 3.88
C MET A 95 1.22 -11.22 3.56
N MET A 96 0.66 -12.06 4.43
CA MET A 96 0.46 -13.49 4.19
C MET A 96 -1.04 -13.76 4.00
N ALA A 97 -1.43 -14.09 2.76
CA ALA A 97 -2.82 -14.25 2.34
C ALA A 97 -3.65 -15.08 3.33
N GLY A 98 -4.73 -14.48 3.84
CA GLY A 98 -5.69 -15.14 4.73
C GLY A 98 -5.16 -15.51 6.12
N SER A 99 -3.90 -15.21 6.46
CA SER A 99 -3.32 -15.56 7.76
C SER A 99 -3.79 -14.63 8.90
N SER A 100 -4.27 -13.43 8.55
CA SER A 100 -4.80 -12.43 9.47
C SER A 100 -5.84 -11.56 8.76
N MET A 101 -6.90 -11.19 9.50
CA MET A 101 -7.90 -10.20 9.07
C MET A 101 -7.65 -8.81 9.67
N THR A 102 -6.55 -8.63 10.39
CA THR A 102 -6.16 -7.35 10.99
C THR A 102 -4.66 -7.13 10.91
N VAL A 103 -4.20 -5.87 10.99
CA VAL A 103 -2.77 -5.56 11.13
C VAL A 103 -2.23 -6.16 12.42
N THR A 104 -1.14 -6.92 12.33
CA THR A 104 -0.55 -7.62 13.48
C THR A 104 0.75 -6.96 13.96
N PRO A 105 1.27 -7.34 15.14
CA PRO A 105 2.60 -6.92 15.57
C PRO A 105 3.74 -7.30 14.60
N SER A 106 3.55 -8.35 13.80
CA SER A 106 4.50 -8.79 12.76
C SER A 106 4.62 -7.75 11.65
N ASP A 107 3.47 -7.22 11.18
CA ASP A 107 3.41 -6.12 10.21
C ASP A 107 4.14 -4.88 10.72
N GLY A 108 3.86 -4.49 11.96
CA GLY A 108 4.53 -3.36 12.61
C GLY A 108 6.04 -3.56 12.77
N TRP A 109 6.49 -4.80 13.00
CA TRP A 109 7.92 -5.12 13.06
C TRP A 109 8.59 -4.93 11.70
N MET A 110 7.94 -5.38 10.62
CA MET A 110 8.46 -5.22 9.26
C MET A 110 8.60 -3.75 8.87
N LEU A 111 7.59 -2.91 9.15
CA LEU A 111 7.67 -1.47 8.87
C LEU A 111 8.79 -0.79 9.67
N ARG A 112 8.98 -1.15 10.94
CA ARG A 112 10.13 -0.66 11.73
C ARG A 112 11.45 -1.10 11.09
N ARG A 113 11.54 -2.35 10.61
CA ARG A 113 12.74 -2.85 9.94
C ARG A 113 13.03 -2.09 8.64
N VAL A 114 12.02 -1.78 7.83
CA VAL A 114 12.17 -0.92 6.64
C VAL A 114 12.71 0.45 7.05
N LEU A 115 12.05 1.09 8.03
CA LEU A 115 12.45 2.41 8.52
C LEU A 115 13.92 2.42 9.00
N GLU A 116 14.35 1.45 9.79
CA GLU A 116 15.73 1.35 10.28
C GLU A 116 16.79 1.39 9.17
N HIS A 117 16.51 0.80 8.01
CA HIS A 117 17.46 0.76 6.89
C HIS A 117 17.43 2.00 6.00
N ILE A 118 16.31 2.72 5.96
CA ILE A 118 16.19 3.92 5.15
C ILE A 118 16.41 5.20 5.97
N LYS A 119 16.33 5.12 7.30
CA LYS A 119 16.35 6.29 8.20
C LYS A 119 17.57 7.19 7.97
N SER A 120 18.75 6.59 7.73
CA SER A 120 19.99 7.34 7.48
C SER A 120 19.98 8.21 6.22
N ARG A 121 19.02 7.97 5.30
CA ARG A 121 18.84 8.75 4.07
C ARG A 121 18.06 10.05 4.29
N TYR A 122 17.43 10.22 5.46
CA TYR A 122 16.55 11.33 5.77
C TYR A 122 17.04 12.08 7.02
N ASN A 123 16.80 13.40 7.06
CA ASN A 123 17.02 14.22 8.24
C ASN A 123 15.65 14.52 8.88
N PHE A 124 15.31 13.76 9.92
CA PHE A 124 14.04 13.87 10.64
C PHE A 124 14.06 14.99 11.67
#